data_AF-A0A5J4VN12-F1
#
_entry.id   AF-A0A5J4VN12-F1
#
_cell.length_a   1.000
_cell.length_b   1.000
_cell.length_c   1.000
_cell.angle_alpha   90.00
_cell.angle_beta   90.00
_cell.angle_gamma   90.00
#
_symmetry.space_group_name_H-M   'P 1'
#
loop_
_entity.id
_entity.type
_entity.pdbx_description
1 polymer ?
#
loop_
_entity_poly.entity_id
_entity_poly.type
_entity_poly.pdbx_seq_one_letter_code
_entity_poly.pdbx_strand_id
1 'polypeptide(L)'
;MRITINDSSDIFEVIYCSFTDCGNTGDQEYIDGGALHFRISNGATVSIFDSTFKGCTADYGGAIVLYVTTDGQATIYNVSIQECIAHDGGGIYLQLHTGAVVTISGLCTFSECSAKYGGGFYAEVFNRSSQIIFLDSLSIQGCSNCTSGGGAYIHTFDANISISNILFDQCNAQYAGGLLLDGDNSKVYLNGTVFQNCTASVYGGAIRILINEEHNSFEIIDIIITNCSAQIGGGIYCETVNSELIIYNSQILFCLAFNGSGGIFFDLANSELQIFNVTVSECRTYYGNGGGLYSNINRNSRIVLDQSCYFYECQSQNGGDALFQSCQASEELHNTNQSQGFGGGIFLTGSGDYEIQSYGLSLIGMKIVDNTADNGGNSLFLSISKVKQFCQFGIKGDNFWFKDCCTAALFSTTMFVSGGAITYLVIEILVKKLILIFPASFSLGNQVLHIITILLGFKSDDTSMDVLDAAQIVQITVIFVVRAQVVVAQDVLMDVQIAAQIVLNINKVIKKNKEEQKKLNSKNLKK
;
A
#
# COMPACT_ATOMS: atom_id res chain seq x y z
N MET A 1 -26.02 -22.58 27.33
CA MET A 1 -27.34 -23.16 26.97
C MET A 1 -27.33 -23.51 25.50
N ARG A 2 -27.76 -24.72 25.12
CA ARG A 2 -27.79 -25.18 23.72
C ARG A 2 -29.24 -25.27 23.23
N ILE A 3 -29.54 -24.59 22.13
CA ILE A 3 -30.88 -24.40 21.58
C ILE A 3 -30.85 -24.76 20.09
N THR A 4 -31.88 -25.47 19.63
CA THR A 4 -32.05 -25.78 18.20
C THR A 4 -33.48 -25.45 17.82
N ILE A 5 -33.64 -24.61 16.81
CA ILE A 5 -34.93 -24.21 16.22
C ILE A 5 -34.86 -24.38 14.70
N ASN A 6 -35.93 -24.90 14.10
CA ASN A 6 -35.86 -25.45 12.75
C ASN A 6 -37.16 -25.42 11.95
N ASP A 7 -38.15 -24.65 12.39
CA ASP A 7 -39.34 -24.34 11.62
C ASP A 7 -39.46 -22.83 11.38
N SER A 8 -40.00 -22.43 10.24
CA SER A 8 -40.20 -21.02 9.87
C SER A 8 -41.10 -20.24 10.84
N SER A 9 -41.90 -20.94 11.65
CA SER A 9 -42.73 -20.36 12.71
C SER A 9 -42.04 -20.26 14.06
N ASP A 10 -40.85 -20.85 14.22
CA ASP A 10 -40.08 -20.81 15.46
C ASP A 10 -39.47 -19.41 15.66
N ILE A 11 -39.74 -18.84 16.84
CA ILE A 11 -39.17 -17.58 17.30
C ILE A 11 -38.61 -17.81 18.70
N PHE A 12 -37.33 -17.47 18.91
CA PHE A 12 -36.70 -17.52 20.23
C PHE A 12 -36.10 -16.16 20.59
N GLU A 13 -36.41 -15.65 21.77
CA GLU A 13 -35.96 -14.33 22.23
C GLU A 13 -35.19 -14.42 23.55
N VAL A 14 -34.03 -13.76 23.61
CA VAL A 14 -33.25 -13.51 24.83
C VAL A 14 -33.25 -12.01 25.06
N ILE A 15 -33.90 -11.56 26.14
CA ILE A 15 -34.14 -10.12 26.38
C ILE A 15 -33.76 -9.78 27.81
N TYR A 16 -33.03 -8.69 28.03
CA TYR A 16 -32.65 -8.18 29.36
C TYR A 16 -31.93 -9.22 30.23
N CYS A 17 -31.11 -10.07 29.61
CA CYS A 17 -30.40 -11.14 30.30
C CYS A 17 -28.94 -10.73 30.62
N SER A 18 -28.41 -11.24 31.73
CA SER A 18 -27.00 -11.11 32.09
C SER A 18 -26.39 -12.50 32.27
N PHE A 19 -25.39 -12.81 31.46
CA PHE A 19 -24.61 -14.03 31.51
C PHE A 19 -23.21 -13.67 32.04
N THR A 20 -22.82 -14.26 33.16
CA THR A 20 -21.55 -13.95 33.82
C THR A 20 -20.83 -15.24 34.15
N ASP A 21 -19.54 -15.31 33.81
CA ASP A 21 -18.65 -16.45 34.05
C ASP A 21 -19.26 -17.79 33.59
N CYS A 22 -19.98 -17.74 32.47
CA CYS A 22 -20.57 -18.92 31.86
C CYS A 22 -19.48 -19.68 31.12
N GLY A 23 -19.24 -20.93 31.51
CA GLY A 23 -18.38 -21.85 30.80
C GLY A 23 -19.08 -23.18 30.64
N ASN A 24 -19.00 -23.78 29.45
CA ASN A 24 -19.56 -25.10 29.24
C ASN A 24 -18.47 -26.14 29.56
N THR A 25 -18.53 -26.76 30.74
CA THR A 25 -17.50 -27.70 31.22
C THR A 25 -17.76 -29.14 30.76
N GLY A 26 -18.40 -29.35 29.61
CA GLY A 26 -18.77 -30.69 29.15
C GLY A 26 -17.55 -31.52 28.73
N ASP A 27 -17.56 -32.82 29.03
CA ASP A 27 -16.52 -33.81 28.66
C ASP A 27 -16.42 -34.08 27.14
N GLN A 28 -16.84 -33.14 26.27
CA GLN A 28 -16.69 -33.26 24.83
C GLN A 28 -15.34 -32.71 24.37
N GLU A 29 -14.84 -33.24 23.26
CA GLU A 29 -13.56 -32.87 22.65
C GLU A 29 -13.50 -31.39 22.21
N TYR A 30 -14.67 -30.75 22.03
CA TYR A 30 -14.83 -29.32 21.78
C TYR A 30 -16.06 -28.76 22.51
N ILE A 31 -15.90 -27.57 23.09
CA ILE A 31 -16.91 -26.86 23.87
C ILE A 31 -17.47 -25.70 23.03
N ASP A 32 -18.70 -25.83 22.56
CA ASP A 32 -19.40 -24.75 21.84
C ASP A 32 -20.18 -23.82 22.79
N GLY A 33 -19.95 -22.51 22.69
CA GLY A 33 -20.78 -21.43 23.23
C GLY A 33 -20.76 -21.34 24.75
N GLY A 34 -20.04 -20.36 25.30
CA GLY A 34 -19.88 -20.27 26.76
C GLY A 34 -21.21 -20.00 27.46
N ALA A 35 -21.99 -19.04 26.95
CA ALA A 35 -23.33 -18.75 27.47
C ALA A 35 -24.44 -19.33 26.58
N LEU A 36 -24.39 -19.10 25.27
CA LEU A 36 -25.46 -19.45 24.33
C LEU A 36 -24.89 -20.16 23.08
N HIS A 37 -25.55 -21.24 22.68
CA HIS A 37 -25.28 -21.96 21.44
C HIS A 37 -26.61 -22.19 20.72
N PHE A 38 -26.77 -21.55 19.56
CA PHE A 38 -27.94 -21.72 18.71
C PHE A 38 -27.63 -22.48 17.42
N ARG A 39 -28.55 -23.35 17.03
CA ARG A 39 -28.68 -23.90 15.68
C ARG A 39 -30.02 -23.44 15.12
N ILE A 40 -29.98 -22.65 14.05
CA ILE A 40 -31.13 -21.94 13.48
C ILE A 40 -31.26 -22.39 12.03
N SER A 41 -32.43 -22.88 11.63
CA SER A 41 -32.65 -23.40 10.28
C SER A 41 -34.08 -23.24 9.78
N ASN A 42 -34.27 -23.39 8.46
CA ASN A 42 -35.57 -23.41 7.77
C ASN A 42 -36.43 -22.16 8.04
N GLY A 43 -35.84 -20.98 7.98
CA GLY A 43 -36.55 -19.72 8.22
C GLY A 43 -36.82 -19.39 9.69
N ALA A 44 -36.39 -20.22 10.64
CA ALA A 44 -36.51 -19.93 12.07
C ALA A 44 -35.76 -18.65 12.47
N THR A 45 -36.21 -18.00 13.55
CA THR A 45 -35.67 -16.71 13.98
C THR A 45 -35.22 -16.69 15.44
N VAL A 46 -34.04 -16.13 15.71
CA VAL A 46 -33.54 -15.83 17.06
C VAL A 46 -33.31 -14.35 17.21
N SER A 47 -33.68 -13.78 18.35
CA SER A 47 -33.30 -12.41 18.71
C SER A 47 -32.67 -12.33 20.09
N ILE A 48 -31.56 -11.58 20.20
CA ILE A 48 -30.85 -11.30 21.45
C ILE A 48 -30.83 -9.79 21.64
N PHE A 49 -31.55 -9.31 22.65
CA PHE A 49 -31.81 -7.89 22.91
C PHE A 49 -31.33 -7.47 24.29
N ASP A 50 -30.72 -6.29 24.37
CA ASP A 50 -30.46 -5.57 25.63
C ASP A 50 -29.80 -6.47 26.71
N SER A 51 -28.83 -7.29 26.29
CA SER A 51 -28.26 -8.35 27.13
C SER A 51 -26.73 -8.21 27.26
N THR A 52 -26.19 -8.73 28.36
CA THR A 52 -24.76 -8.64 28.68
C THR A 52 -24.16 -10.03 28.85
N PHE A 53 -22.95 -10.22 28.32
CA PHE A 53 -22.13 -11.41 28.47
C PHE A 53 -20.77 -10.97 29.02
N LYS A 54 -20.37 -11.49 30.17
CA LYS A 54 -19.11 -11.14 30.82
C LYS A 54 -18.35 -12.38 31.28
N GLY A 55 -17.05 -12.47 31.01
CA GLY A 55 -16.20 -13.55 31.52
C GLY A 55 -16.57 -14.94 31.02
N CYS A 56 -17.32 -15.04 29.91
CA CYS A 56 -17.80 -16.31 29.41
C CYS A 56 -16.69 -17.02 28.61
N THR A 57 -16.61 -18.35 28.72
CA THR A 57 -15.50 -19.16 28.18
C THR A 57 -15.97 -20.41 27.43
N ALA A 58 -15.38 -20.69 26.27
CA ALA A 58 -15.66 -21.88 25.45
C ALA A 58 -14.48 -22.16 24.49
N ASP A 59 -14.60 -23.17 23.61
CA ASP A 59 -13.70 -23.31 22.46
C ASP A 59 -14.17 -22.47 21.27
N TYR A 60 -15.48 -22.43 21.02
CA TYR A 60 -16.09 -21.59 20.00
C TYR A 60 -17.05 -20.61 20.65
N GLY A 61 -16.93 -19.31 20.34
CA GLY A 61 -17.87 -18.30 20.80
C GLY A 61 -17.90 -18.17 22.32
N GLY A 62 -16.96 -17.44 22.91
CA GLY A 62 -16.82 -17.37 24.37
C GLY A 62 -18.12 -16.94 25.04
N ALA A 63 -18.89 -16.06 24.41
CA ALA A 63 -20.27 -15.77 24.81
C ALA A 63 -21.30 -16.55 23.97
N ILE A 64 -21.27 -16.38 22.65
CA ILE A 64 -22.36 -16.81 21.76
C ILE A 64 -21.80 -17.59 20.56
N VAL A 65 -22.43 -18.73 20.27
CA VAL A 65 -22.27 -19.47 19.01
C VAL A 65 -23.58 -19.43 18.23
N LEU A 66 -23.53 -19.03 16.96
CA LEU A 66 -24.65 -19.12 16.03
C LEU A 66 -24.26 -19.97 14.80
N TYR A 67 -24.93 -21.11 14.66
CA TYR A 67 -24.97 -21.88 13.41
C TYR A 67 -26.29 -21.59 12.71
N VAL A 68 -26.25 -20.88 11.59
CA VAL A 68 -27.44 -20.44 10.86
C VAL A 68 -27.43 -20.99 9.44
N THR A 69 -28.51 -21.63 9.04
CA THR A 69 -28.63 -22.25 7.70
C THR A 69 -30.04 -22.15 7.14
N THR A 70 -30.22 -22.39 5.84
CA THR A 70 -31.52 -22.58 5.18
C THR A 70 -32.51 -21.47 5.54
N ASP A 71 -32.16 -20.25 5.16
CA ASP A 71 -32.95 -19.02 5.39
C ASP A 71 -33.20 -18.66 6.87
N GLY A 72 -32.55 -19.34 7.82
CA GLY A 72 -32.60 -19.00 9.24
C GLY A 72 -32.03 -17.60 9.51
N GLN A 73 -32.52 -16.96 10.57
CA GLN A 73 -32.16 -15.57 10.87
C GLN A 73 -31.82 -15.36 12.35
N ALA A 74 -30.83 -14.53 12.62
CA ALA A 74 -30.53 -14.07 13.97
C ALA A 74 -30.37 -12.55 14.03
N THR A 75 -30.89 -11.92 15.09
CA THR A 75 -30.69 -10.50 15.39
C THR A 75 -30.00 -10.36 16.74
N ILE A 76 -28.91 -9.59 16.78
CA ILE A 76 -28.21 -9.19 18.00
C ILE A 76 -28.29 -7.68 18.09
N TYR A 77 -28.96 -7.17 19.12
CA TYR A 77 -29.21 -5.75 19.25
C TYR A 77 -29.00 -5.23 20.67
N ASN A 78 -28.20 -4.17 20.76
CA ASN A 78 -27.80 -3.54 22.02
C ASN A 78 -27.20 -4.54 23.03
N VAL A 79 -26.28 -5.39 22.54
CA VAL A 79 -25.63 -6.43 23.34
C VAL A 79 -24.20 -6.03 23.69
N SER A 80 -23.84 -6.23 24.96
CA SER A 80 -22.48 -6.01 25.46
C SER A 80 -21.79 -7.34 25.75
N ILE A 81 -20.63 -7.59 25.14
CA ILE A 81 -19.80 -8.78 25.35
C ILE A 81 -18.43 -8.33 25.86
N GLN A 82 -18.06 -8.80 27.05
CA GLN A 82 -16.89 -8.32 27.77
C GLN A 82 -16.05 -9.48 28.30
N GLU A 83 -14.72 -9.39 28.18
CA GLU A 83 -13.79 -10.32 28.85
C GLU A 83 -14.07 -11.81 28.51
N CYS A 84 -14.66 -12.09 27.34
CA CYS A 84 -15.00 -13.44 26.94
C CYS A 84 -13.82 -14.10 26.21
N ILE A 85 -13.63 -15.40 26.43
CA ILE A 85 -12.46 -16.13 25.96
C ILE A 85 -12.88 -17.35 25.16
N ALA A 86 -12.31 -17.53 23.96
CA ALA A 86 -12.51 -18.72 23.15
C ALA A 86 -11.22 -19.21 22.48
N HIS A 87 -11.27 -20.36 21.81
CA HIS A 87 -10.29 -20.65 20.75
C HIS A 87 -10.64 -19.83 19.49
N ASP A 88 -11.90 -19.84 19.06
CA ASP A 88 -12.39 -19.06 17.91
C ASP A 88 -13.58 -18.19 18.30
N GLY A 89 -13.48 -16.88 18.02
CA GLY A 89 -14.54 -15.92 18.33
C GLY A 89 -14.67 -15.67 19.82
N GLY A 90 -13.75 -14.88 20.41
CA GLY A 90 -13.70 -14.71 21.87
C GLY A 90 -15.01 -14.18 22.44
N GLY A 91 -15.70 -13.30 21.72
CA GLY A 91 -17.10 -12.97 21.99
C GLY A 91 -18.07 -13.88 21.25
N ILE A 92 -18.07 -13.79 19.92
CA ILE A 92 -19.04 -14.48 19.06
C ILE A 92 -18.33 -15.33 18.01
N TYR A 93 -18.83 -16.55 17.83
CA TYR A 93 -18.53 -17.39 16.67
C TYR A 93 -19.80 -17.54 15.81
N LEU A 94 -19.66 -17.25 14.51
CA LEU A 94 -20.73 -17.40 13.52
C LEU A 94 -20.35 -18.37 12.40
N GLN A 95 -21.32 -19.17 11.98
CA GLN A 95 -21.21 -19.94 10.75
C GLN A 95 -22.53 -19.88 9.97
N LEU A 96 -22.48 -19.36 8.74
CA LEU A 96 -23.65 -19.05 7.91
C LEU A 96 -23.68 -19.84 6.60
N HIS A 97 -24.81 -20.44 6.26
CA HIS A 97 -25.01 -21.20 5.04
C HIS A 97 -26.38 -20.93 4.40
N THR A 98 -26.49 -21.14 3.08
CA THR A 98 -27.79 -21.31 2.38
C THR A 98 -28.85 -20.25 2.77
N GLY A 99 -28.58 -18.98 2.51
CA GLY A 99 -29.57 -17.89 2.75
C GLY A 99 -29.65 -17.41 4.20
N ALA A 100 -28.76 -17.89 5.06
CA ALA A 100 -28.67 -17.45 6.44
C ALA A 100 -28.36 -15.95 6.57
N VAL A 101 -29.08 -15.26 7.46
CA VAL A 101 -28.86 -13.83 7.71
C VAL A 101 -28.65 -13.58 9.20
N VAL A 102 -27.54 -12.92 9.55
CA VAL A 102 -27.31 -12.41 10.90
C VAL A 102 -27.21 -10.91 10.88
N THR A 103 -28.04 -10.24 11.67
CA THR A 103 -28.04 -8.78 11.83
C THR A 103 -27.47 -8.39 13.19
N ILE A 104 -26.47 -7.51 13.21
CA ILE A 104 -25.90 -6.92 14.42
C ILE A 104 -26.16 -5.41 14.36
N SER A 105 -26.84 -4.88 15.38
CA SER A 105 -27.41 -3.53 15.38
C SER A 105 -27.48 -2.95 16.79
N GLY A 106 -27.88 -1.69 16.94
CA GLY A 106 -27.85 -0.94 18.18
C GLY A 106 -26.43 -0.65 18.66
N LEU A 107 -26.29 -0.32 19.95
CA LEU A 107 -25.02 0.02 20.58
C LEU A 107 -24.27 -1.24 21.06
N CYS A 108 -24.04 -2.20 20.16
CA CYS A 108 -23.30 -3.40 20.51
C CYS A 108 -21.82 -3.09 20.79
N THR A 109 -21.25 -3.74 21.80
CA THR A 109 -19.83 -3.58 22.17
C THR A 109 -19.17 -4.92 22.48
N PHE A 110 -18.02 -5.20 21.86
CA PHE A 110 -17.16 -6.35 22.21
C PHE A 110 -15.85 -5.81 22.79
N SER A 111 -15.63 -6.01 24.09
CA SER A 111 -14.48 -5.43 24.79
C SER A 111 -13.63 -6.48 25.49
N GLU A 112 -12.31 -6.36 25.39
CA GLU A 112 -11.34 -7.18 26.12
C GLU A 112 -11.55 -8.69 25.91
N CYS A 113 -12.11 -9.07 24.77
CA CYS A 113 -12.30 -10.47 24.42
C CYS A 113 -11.01 -11.07 23.83
N SER A 114 -10.84 -12.37 23.98
CA SER A 114 -9.60 -13.06 23.64
C SER A 114 -9.89 -14.36 22.91
N ALA A 115 -9.23 -14.59 21.78
CA ALA A 115 -9.29 -15.86 21.07
C ALA A 115 -8.01 -16.11 20.29
N LYS A 116 -7.79 -17.33 19.78
CA LYS A 116 -6.74 -17.57 18.79
C LYS A 116 -7.11 -16.93 17.45
N TYR A 117 -8.38 -17.02 17.06
CA TYR A 117 -8.93 -16.46 15.83
C TYR A 117 -10.14 -15.56 16.14
N GLY A 118 -10.06 -14.27 15.81
CA GLY A 118 -11.17 -13.34 16.01
C GLY A 118 -11.43 -13.01 17.49
N GLY A 119 -10.63 -12.13 18.08
CA GLY A 119 -10.69 -11.88 19.53
C GLY A 119 -12.07 -11.44 20.03
N GLY A 120 -12.74 -10.54 19.32
CA GLY A 120 -14.15 -10.22 19.57
C GLY A 120 -15.11 -11.09 18.74
N PHE A 121 -14.77 -11.32 17.47
CA PHE A 121 -15.69 -11.88 16.49
C PHE A 121 -15.00 -12.81 15.48
N TYR A 122 -15.53 -14.01 15.31
CA TYR A 122 -15.14 -14.92 14.24
C TYR A 122 -16.36 -15.28 13.40
N ALA A 123 -16.21 -15.26 12.06
CA ALA A 123 -17.28 -15.69 11.17
C ALA A 123 -16.79 -16.46 9.95
N GLU A 124 -17.51 -17.53 9.63
CA GLU A 124 -17.45 -18.23 8.36
C GLU A 124 -18.77 -18.03 7.59
N VAL A 125 -18.67 -17.52 6.37
CA VAL A 125 -19.84 -17.24 5.53
C VAL A 125 -19.74 -18.01 4.23
N PHE A 126 -20.68 -18.93 4.03
CA PHE A 126 -20.78 -19.77 2.85
C PHE A 126 -21.98 -19.36 1.99
N ASN A 127 -21.79 -19.42 0.67
CA ASN A 127 -22.79 -19.15 -0.36
C ASN A 127 -23.24 -17.68 -0.47
N ARG A 128 -23.51 -17.25 -1.70
CA ARG A 128 -23.79 -15.84 -2.04
C ARG A 128 -25.08 -15.28 -1.45
N SER A 129 -25.98 -16.14 -0.98
CA SER A 129 -27.23 -15.74 -0.34
C SER A 129 -27.09 -15.48 1.16
N SER A 130 -25.98 -15.91 1.79
CA SER A 130 -25.76 -15.71 3.22
C SER A 130 -25.14 -14.34 3.50
N GLN A 131 -25.55 -13.70 4.59
CA GLN A 131 -25.12 -12.33 4.90
C GLN A 131 -24.92 -12.10 6.39
N ILE A 132 -23.95 -11.25 6.71
CA ILE A 132 -23.82 -10.56 7.99
C ILE A 132 -24.14 -9.10 7.72
N ILE A 133 -25.10 -8.54 8.45
CA ILE A 133 -25.57 -7.17 8.27
C ILE A 133 -25.25 -6.37 9.54
N PHE A 134 -24.45 -5.31 9.39
CA PHE A 134 -24.18 -4.35 10.46
C PHE A 134 -24.97 -3.06 10.18
N LEU A 135 -25.98 -2.77 10.99
CA LEU A 135 -26.87 -1.60 10.75
C LEU A 135 -26.42 -0.34 11.48
N ASP A 136 -25.79 -0.48 12.64
CA ASP A 136 -25.36 0.62 13.52
C ASP A 136 -23.88 0.51 13.85
N SER A 137 -23.36 1.49 14.59
CA SER A 137 -21.95 1.52 15.00
C SER A 137 -21.65 0.45 16.05
N LEU A 138 -21.06 -0.66 15.62
CA LEU A 138 -20.46 -1.67 16.49
C LEU A 138 -19.08 -1.21 16.95
N SER A 139 -18.76 -1.43 18.22
CA SER A 139 -17.44 -1.13 18.77
C SER A 139 -16.74 -2.39 19.27
N ILE A 140 -15.54 -2.67 18.75
CA ILE A 140 -14.67 -3.78 19.14
C ILE A 140 -13.38 -3.19 19.71
N GLN A 141 -13.13 -3.40 21.02
CA GLN A 141 -12.09 -2.68 21.76
C GLN A 141 -11.22 -3.63 22.58
N GLY A 142 -9.90 -3.40 22.59
CA GLY A 142 -8.97 -4.09 23.49
C GLY A 142 -8.91 -5.61 23.31
N CYS A 143 -9.43 -6.14 22.20
CA CYS A 143 -9.45 -7.58 21.96
C CYS A 143 -8.06 -8.07 21.56
N SER A 144 -7.60 -9.18 22.14
CA SER A 144 -6.17 -9.53 22.14
C SER A 144 -5.88 -11.04 22.25
N ASN A 145 -4.60 -11.39 22.43
CA ASN A 145 -4.06 -12.77 22.45
C ASN A 145 -4.36 -13.61 21.19
N CYS A 146 -4.56 -12.93 20.06
CA CYS A 146 -4.91 -13.57 18.80
C CYS A 146 -3.70 -13.95 17.98
N THR A 147 -3.74 -15.12 17.35
CA THR A 147 -2.90 -15.40 16.19
C THR A 147 -3.41 -14.58 15.01
N SER A 148 -4.73 -14.58 14.75
CA SER A 148 -5.31 -13.86 13.61
C SER A 148 -6.55 -13.06 13.99
N GLY A 149 -6.62 -11.79 13.57
CA GLY A 149 -7.80 -10.95 13.72
C GLY A 149 -8.05 -10.56 15.18
N GLY A 150 -7.26 -9.63 15.70
CA GLY A 150 -7.32 -9.21 17.11
C GLY A 150 -8.72 -8.75 17.52
N GLY A 151 -9.37 -7.95 16.67
CA GLY A 151 -10.77 -7.61 16.81
C GLY A 151 -11.69 -8.65 16.16
N ALA A 152 -11.47 -8.92 14.86
CA ALA A 152 -12.31 -9.84 14.10
C ALA A 152 -11.53 -10.64 13.06
N TYR A 153 -11.99 -11.85 12.79
CA TYR A 153 -11.59 -12.65 11.63
C TYR A 153 -12.84 -13.12 10.89
N ILE A 154 -12.96 -12.73 9.62
CA ILE A 154 -14.04 -13.16 8.73
C ILE A 154 -13.44 -13.93 7.56
N HIS A 155 -13.96 -15.13 7.35
CA HIS A 155 -13.63 -16.01 6.23
C HIS A 155 -14.86 -16.25 5.36
N THR A 156 -14.69 -16.14 4.04
CA THR A 156 -15.78 -16.20 3.07
C THR A 156 -15.55 -17.25 1.99
N PHE A 157 -16.61 -18.00 1.64
CA PHE A 157 -16.58 -19.02 0.60
C PHE A 157 -17.77 -18.87 -0.32
N ASP A 158 -17.52 -18.53 -1.59
CA ASP A 158 -18.57 -18.22 -2.56
C ASP A 158 -19.59 -17.21 -1.99
N ALA A 159 -19.17 -16.20 -1.23
CA ALA A 159 -20.05 -15.32 -0.48
C ALA A 159 -19.90 -13.84 -0.86
N ASN A 160 -20.97 -13.06 -0.61
CA ASN A 160 -20.95 -11.61 -0.78
C ASN A 160 -21.26 -10.97 0.57
N ILE A 161 -20.28 -10.32 1.20
CA ILE A 161 -20.46 -9.70 2.52
C ILE A 161 -20.19 -8.21 2.49
N SER A 162 -20.94 -7.46 3.31
CA SER A 162 -20.73 -6.03 3.54
C SER A 162 -20.47 -5.82 5.03
N ILE A 163 -19.31 -5.27 5.35
CA ILE A 163 -18.90 -4.92 6.70
C ILE A 163 -18.86 -3.40 6.77
N SER A 164 -19.63 -2.81 7.68
CA SER A 164 -19.72 -1.36 7.72
C SER A 164 -19.83 -0.77 9.12
N ASN A 165 -19.30 0.45 9.27
CA ASN A 165 -19.48 1.30 10.44
C ASN A 165 -18.97 0.68 11.76
N ILE A 166 -17.89 -0.10 11.71
CA ILE A 166 -17.29 -0.70 12.91
C ILE A 166 -16.15 0.18 13.41
N LEU A 167 -16.03 0.35 14.72
CA LEU A 167 -14.82 0.86 15.37
C LEU A 167 -13.99 -0.30 15.90
N PHE A 168 -12.77 -0.44 15.42
CA PHE A 168 -11.74 -1.30 16.00
C PHE A 168 -10.73 -0.41 16.74
N ASP A 169 -10.63 -0.56 18.06
CA ASP A 169 -9.69 0.20 18.89
C ASP A 169 -8.81 -0.72 19.75
N GLN A 170 -7.50 -0.45 19.81
CA GLN A 170 -6.56 -1.16 20.69
C GLN A 170 -6.59 -2.69 20.56
N CYS A 171 -6.93 -3.18 19.37
CA CYS A 171 -6.97 -4.62 19.10
C CYS A 171 -5.57 -5.13 18.68
N ASN A 172 -5.21 -6.32 19.17
CA ASN A 172 -3.85 -6.86 19.03
C ASN A 172 -3.84 -8.33 18.57
N ALA A 173 -2.98 -8.66 17.60
CA ALA A 173 -2.80 -10.03 17.12
C ALA A 173 -1.38 -10.28 16.60
N GLN A 174 -1.08 -11.52 16.20
CA GLN A 174 0.09 -11.79 15.37
C GLN A 174 -0.13 -11.32 13.93
N TYR A 175 -1.32 -11.58 13.39
CA TYR A 175 -1.74 -11.23 12.05
C TYR A 175 -3.07 -10.46 12.11
N ALA A 176 -3.13 -9.26 11.54
CA ALA A 176 -4.30 -8.39 11.58
C ALA A 176 -4.70 -7.97 13.00
N GLY A 177 -4.18 -6.84 13.49
CA GLY A 177 -4.51 -6.35 14.82
C GLY A 177 -6.01 -6.03 14.96
N GLY A 178 -6.60 -5.37 13.95
CA GLY A 178 -8.04 -5.11 13.89
C GLY A 178 -8.83 -6.25 13.25
N LEU A 179 -8.74 -6.36 11.92
CA LEU A 179 -9.58 -7.23 11.09
C LEU A 179 -8.74 -8.07 10.14
N LEU A 180 -8.88 -9.39 10.22
CA LEU A 180 -8.43 -10.30 9.16
C LEU A 180 -9.60 -10.62 8.23
N LEU A 181 -9.38 -10.45 6.93
CA LEU A 181 -10.28 -10.88 5.88
C LEU A 181 -9.61 -11.94 5.00
N ASP A 182 -10.32 -13.05 4.81
CA ASP A 182 -9.95 -14.12 3.88
C ASP A 182 -11.18 -14.48 3.04
N GLY A 183 -10.95 -14.89 1.80
CA GLY A 183 -12.03 -15.19 0.86
C GLY A 183 -11.63 -16.05 -0.31
N ASP A 184 -12.55 -16.97 -0.64
CA ASP A 184 -12.52 -17.82 -1.82
C ASP A 184 -13.72 -17.51 -2.72
N ASN A 185 -13.47 -17.07 -3.97
CA ASN A 185 -14.51 -16.68 -4.95
C ASN A 185 -15.60 -15.76 -4.38
N SER A 186 -15.18 -14.81 -3.54
CA SER A 186 -16.03 -13.99 -2.70
C SER A 186 -15.91 -12.50 -3.04
N LYS A 187 -16.97 -11.75 -2.70
CA LYS A 187 -17.01 -10.29 -2.78
C LYS A 187 -17.15 -9.69 -1.40
N VAL A 188 -16.20 -8.85 -1.01
CA VAL A 188 -16.18 -8.23 0.32
C VAL A 188 -16.18 -6.72 0.16
N TYR A 189 -17.17 -6.05 0.75
CA TYR A 189 -17.28 -4.60 0.82
C TYR A 189 -17.03 -4.16 2.27
N LEU A 190 -15.97 -3.41 2.52
CA LEU A 190 -15.66 -2.82 3.82
C LEU A 190 -15.88 -1.31 3.73
N ASN A 191 -16.85 -0.76 4.45
CA ASN A 191 -17.27 0.63 4.30
C ASN A 191 -17.35 1.40 5.62
N GLY A 192 -16.83 2.63 5.69
CA GLY A 192 -17.07 3.53 6.84
C GLY A 192 -16.51 3.01 8.18
N THR A 193 -15.55 2.09 8.13
CA THR A 193 -14.97 1.44 9.31
C THR A 193 -13.73 2.20 9.78
N VAL A 194 -13.58 2.35 11.10
CA VAL A 194 -12.46 3.03 11.74
C VAL A 194 -11.58 2.03 12.47
N PHE A 195 -10.27 2.11 12.24
CA PHE A 195 -9.25 1.37 12.96
C PHE A 195 -8.32 2.37 13.65
N GLN A 196 -8.15 2.24 14.96
CA GLN A 196 -7.25 3.09 15.72
C GLN A 196 -6.45 2.29 16.74
N ASN A 197 -5.15 2.60 16.85
CA ASN A 197 -4.26 1.98 17.84
C ASN A 197 -4.19 0.44 17.77
N CYS A 198 -4.50 -0.16 16.61
CA CYS A 198 -4.42 -1.59 16.43
C CYS A 198 -2.98 -2.03 16.14
N THR A 199 -2.57 -3.16 16.70
CA THR A 199 -1.19 -3.65 16.57
C THR A 199 -1.16 -5.10 16.09
N ALA A 200 -0.24 -5.40 15.17
CA ALA A 200 0.08 -6.77 14.79
C ALA A 200 1.57 -7.05 15.05
N SER A 201 1.93 -8.23 15.53
CA SER A 201 3.37 -8.55 15.67
C SER A 201 4.04 -8.91 14.34
N VAL A 202 3.26 -9.25 13.30
CA VAL A 202 3.78 -9.62 11.97
C VAL A 202 3.14 -8.81 10.83
N TYR A 203 1.88 -9.06 10.47
CA TYR A 203 1.26 -8.47 9.26
C TYR A 203 0.00 -7.68 9.57
N GLY A 204 -0.10 -6.46 9.03
CA GLY A 204 -1.35 -5.69 8.99
C GLY A 204 -1.77 -5.19 10.37
N GLY A 205 -1.32 -4.00 10.79
CA GLY A 205 -1.63 -3.51 12.14
C GLY A 205 -3.13 -3.29 12.32
N ALA A 206 -3.80 -2.74 11.31
CA ALA A 206 -5.25 -2.63 11.28
C ALA A 206 -5.90 -3.78 10.52
N ILE A 207 -5.53 -3.95 9.26
CA ILE A 207 -6.20 -4.86 8.34
C ILE A 207 -5.17 -5.80 7.72
N ARG A 208 -5.50 -7.09 7.69
CA ARG A 208 -4.85 -8.06 6.83
C ARG A 208 -5.86 -8.64 5.85
N ILE A 209 -5.54 -8.61 4.57
CA ILE A 209 -6.31 -9.29 3.53
C ILE A 209 -5.44 -10.38 2.94
N LEU A 210 -5.92 -11.62 3.01
CA LEU A 210 -5.30 -12.78 2.40
C LEU A 210 -6.22 -13.30 1.31
N ILE A 211 -5.70 -13.45 0.10
CA ILE A 211 -6.46 -14.00 -1.01
C ILE A 211 -5.57 -15.00 -1.76
N ASN A 212 -5.76 -16.27 -1.48
CA ASN A 212 -4.93 -17.35 -2.03
C ASN A 212 -5.57 -18.04 -3.25
N GLU A 213 -6.88 -17.89 -3.43
CA GLU A 213 -7.64 -18.54 -4.49
C GLU A 213 -8.21 -17.53 -5.50
N GLU A 214 -8.66 -18.03 -6.65
CA GLU A 214 -9.01 -17.20 -7.81
C GLU A 214 -10.35 -16.45 -7.65
N HIS A 215 -10.43 -15.27 -8.25
CA HIS A 215 -11.66 -14.51 -8.52
C HIS A 215 -12.33 -13.80 -7.34
N ASN A 216 -11.54 -13.32 -6.38
CA ASN A 216 -12.08 -12.48 -5.32
C ASN A 216 -12.12 -10.99 -5.70
N SER A 217 -13.08 -10.27 -5.11
CA SER A 217 -13.25 -8.83 -5.27
C SER A 217 -13.38 -8.17 -3.90
N PHE A 218 -12.44 -7.30 -3.55
CA PHE A 218 -12.45 -6.56 -2.30
C PHE A 218 -12.60 -5.07 -2.57
N GLU A 219 -13.54 -4.42 -1.89
CA GLU A 219 -13.75 -2.98 -1.97
C GLU A 219 -13.66 -2.39 -0.56
N ILE A 220 -12.67 -1.52 -0.34
CA ILE A 220 -12.41 -0.86 0.94
C ILE A 220 -12.68 0.63 0.74
N ILE A 221 -13.74 1.13 1.37
CA ILE A 221 -14.34 2.42 1.09
C ILE A 221 -14.51 3.20 2.39
N ASP A 222 -14.25 4.50 2.35
CA ASP A 222 -14.52 5.43 3.46
C ASP A 222 -13.90 5.01 4.80
N ILE A 223 -12.76 4.29 4.77
CA ILE A 223 -12.12 3.83 6.00
C ILE A 223 -11.14 4.86 6.55
N ILE A 224 -10.95 4.81 7.87
CA ILE A 224 -9.94 5.60 8.58
C ILE A 224 -9.06 4.64 9.37
N ILE A 225 -7.75 4.69 9.15
CA ILE A 225 -6.76 3.92 9.91
C ILE A 225 -5.79 4.90 10.55
N THR A 226 -5.64 4.84 11.87
CA THR A 226 -4.77 5.76 12.63
C THR A 226 -3.94 5.05 13.69
N ASN A 227 -2.67 5.44 13.82
CA ASN A 227 -1.78 4.94 14.89
C ASN A 227 -1.65 3.40 14.93
N CYS A 228 -1.79 2.73 13.79
CA CYS A 228 -1.68 1.28 13.74
C CYS A 228 -0.23 0.86 13.47
N SER A 229 0.17 -0.31 13.96
CA SER A 229 1.54 -0.78 13.76
C SER A 229 1.67 -2.27 13.51
N ALA A 230 2.68 -2.66 12.72
CA ALA A 230 2.99 -4.05 12.42
C ALA A 230 4.48 -4.28 12.18
N GLN A 231 4.91 -5.54 12.04
CA GLN A 231 6.21 -5.80 11.44
C GLN A 231 6.20 -5.39 9.98
N ILE A 232 5.18 -5.72 9.18
CA ILE A 232 5.01 -5.33 7.78
C ILE A 232 3.56 -4.89 7.53
N GLY A 233 3.37 -3.72 6.91
CA GLY A 233 2.05 -3.15 6.63
C GLY A 233 1.42 -2.59 7.90
N GLY A 234 1.97 -1.48 8.42
CA GLY A 234 1.54 -0.92 9.71
C GLY A 234 0.06 -0.58 9.77
N GLY A 235 -0.52 -0.05 8.69
CA GLY A 235 -1.96 0.06 8.52
C GLY A 235 -2.55 -1.20 7.89
N ILE A 236 -2.27 -1.39 6.60
CA ILE A 236 -2.83 -2.47 5.79
C ILE A 236 -1.72 -3.37 5.28
N TYR A 237 -1.90 -4.67 5.43
CA TYR A 237 -1.16 -5.69 4.69
C TYR A 237 -2.12 -6.45 3.79
N CYS A 238 -1.77 -6.62 2.52
CA CYS A 238 -2.59 -7.34 1.59
C CYS A 238 -1.76 -8.19 0.64
N GLU A 239 -2.15 -9.44 0.50
CA GLU A 239 -1.58 -10.41 -0.42
C GLU A 239 -2.72 -10.97 -1.29
N THR A 240 -2.56 -10.85 -2.60
CA THR A 240 -3.64 -11.23 -3.53
C THR A 240 -3.13 -12.05 -4.70
N VAL A 241 -3.94 -13.04 -5.09
CA VAL A 241 -3.76 -13.84 -6.29
C VAL A 241 -5.04 -13.77 -7.13
N ASN A 242 -4.92 -13.48 -8.44
CA ASN A 242 -6.02 -13.51 -9.40
C ASN A 242 -7.28 -12.75 -8.94
N SER A 243 -7.10 -11.56 -8.35
CA SER A 243 -8.17 -10.84 -7.64
C SER A 243 -8.19 -9.35 -7.94
N GLU A 244 -9.31 -8.71 -7.61
CA GLU A 244 -9.52 -7.26 -7.75
C GLU A 244 -9.63 -6.62 -6.36
N LEU A 245 -8.89 -5.54 -6.13
CA LEU A 245 -8.93 -4.76 -4.91
C LEU A 245 -9.08 -3.27 -5.23
N ILE A 246 -10.07 -2.63 -4.59
CA ILE A 246 -10.29 -1.19 -4.68
C ILE A 246 -10.16 -0.60 -3.29
N ILE A 247 -9.37 0.47 -3.14
CA ILE A 247 -9.37 1.35 -1.97
C ILE A 247 -9.82 2.74 -2.41
N TYR A 248 -10.91 3.23 -1.83
CA TYR A 248 -11.55 4.48 -2.21
C TYR A 248 -11.83 5.39 -1.01
N ASN A 249 -11.61 6.70 -1.17
CA ASN A 249 -12.00 7.75 -0.20
C ASN A 249 -11.57 7.47 1.25
N SER A 250 -10.33 7.00 1.42
CA SER A 250 -9.85 6.46 2.70
C SER A 250 -8.64 7.24 3.23
N GLN A 251 -8.41 7.16 4.55
CA GLN A 251 -7.30 7.83 5.24
C GLN A 251 -6.47 6.83 6.03
N ILE A 252 -5.15 6.79 5.79
CA ILE A 252 -4.19 5.99 6.54
C ILE A 252 -3.13 6.91 7.12
N LEU A 253 -3.15 7.09 8.45
CA LEU A 253 -2.39 8.14 9.13
C LEU A 253 -1.53 7.56 10.25
N PHE A 254 -0.32 8.08 10.42
CA PHE A 254 0.56 7.78 11.57
C PHE A 254 0.88 6.29 11.78
N CYS A 255 0.78 5.49 10.71
CA CYS A 255 1.00 4.04 10.81
C CYS A 255 2.48 3.69 10.74
N LEU A 256 2.89 2.68 11.52
CA LEU A 256 4.29 2.32 11.73
C LEU A 256 4.55 0.87 11.33
N ALA A 257 5.63 0.64 10.59
CA ALA A 257 6.13 -0.70 10.34
C ALA A 257 7.59 -0.86 10.74
N PHE A 258 7.95 -2.06 11.20
CA PHE A 258 9.35 -2.36 11.49
C PHE A 258 10.12 -2.66 10.19
N ASN A 259 9.58 -3.53 9.35
CA ASN A 259 10.04 -3.92 8.02
C ASN A 259 8.96 -3.55 6.98
N GLY A 260 9.29 -3.39 5.70
CA GLY A 260 8.27 -3.08 4.67
C GLY A 260 7.68 -1.67 4.79
N SER A 261 6.35 -1.49 4.64
CA SER A 261 5.66 -0.17 4.62
C SER A 261 4.91 0.15 5.91
N GLY A 262 5.03 1.39 6.38
CA GLY A 262 4.28 1.89 7.53
C GLY A 262 2.78 2.04 7.26
N GLY A 263 2.41 2.54 6.08
CA GLY A 263 1.02 2.71 5.70
C GLY A 263 0.42 1.42 5.12
N ILE A 264 0.76 1.13 3.87
CA ILE A 264 0.12 0.09 3.08
C ILE A 264 1.16 -0.80 2.40
N PHE A 265 1.04 -2.11 2.62
CA PHE A 265 1.85 -3.11 1.94
C PHE A 265 1.00 -4.00 1.03
N PHE A 266 1.41 -4.14 -0.23
CA PHE A 266 0.79 -5.03 -1.21
C PHE A 266 1.78 -6.04 -1.81
N ASP A 267 1.38 -7.31 -1.86
CA ASP A 267 1.93 -8.28 -2.81
C ASP A 267 0.84 -8.76 -3.77
N LEU A 268 1.03 -8.51 -5.06
CA LEU A 268 0.02 -8.72 -6.10
C LEU A 268 0.51 -9.73 -7.14
N ALA A 269 -0.24 -10.81 -7.35
CA ALA A 269 0.03 -11.79 -8.40
C ALA A 269 -1.20 -11.99 -9.32
N ASN A 270 -1.10 -11.55 -10.58
CA ASN A 270 -2.22 -11.53 -11.54
C ASN A 270 -3.45 -10.76 -11.02
N SER A 271 -3.23 -9.73 -10.21
CA SER A 271 -4.31 -8.98 -9.54
C SER A 271 -4.37 -7.54 -10.02
N GLU A 272 -5.55 -6.92 -9.91
CA GLU A 272 -5.73 -5.49 -10.15
C GLU A 272 -5.97 -4.76 -8.82
N LEU A 273 -5.15 -3.75 -8.54
CA LEU A 273 -5.30 -2.83 -7.42
C LEU A 273 -5.62 -1.44 -7.93
N GLN A 274 -6.68 -0.84 -7.40
CA GLN A 274 -7.09 0.52 -7.68
C GLN A 274 -7.14 1.33 -6.38
N ILE A 275 -6.43 2.45 -6.33
CA ILE A 275 -6.40 3.35 -5.18
C ILE A 275 -6.80 4.74 -5.65
N PHE A 276 -7.90 5.25 -5.10
CA PHE A 276 -8.51 6.51 -5.52
C PHE A 276 -8.96 7.32 -4.31
N ASN A 277 -8.67 8.62 -4.32
CA ASN A 277 -9.06 9.55 -3.27
C ASN A 277 -8.57 9.09 -1.88
N VAL A 278 -7.36 8.54 -1.82
CA VAL A 278 -6.76 8.05 -0.58
C VAL A 278 -5.68 9.00 -0.10
N THR A 279 -5.72 9.34 1.19
CA THR A 279 -4.64 10.07 1.87
C THR A 279 -3.84 9.10 2.72
N VAL A 280 -2.53 9.06 2.48
CA VAL A 280 -1.55 8.36 3.32
C VAL A 280 -0.59 9.39 3.88
N SER A 281 -0.58 9.58 5.20
CA SER A 281 0.27 10.61 5.80
C SER A 281 0.98 10.18 7.07
N GLU A 282 2.20 10.69 7.24
CA GLU A 282 3.01 10.50 8.45
C GLU A 282 3.25 9.02 8.79
N CYS A 283 3.21 8.16 7.76
CA CYS A 283 3.51 6.74 7.90
C CYS A 283 5.02 6.49 7.81
N ARG A 284 5.54 5.61 8.67
CA ARG A 284 6.99 5.35 8.77
C ARG A 284 7.33 3.87 8.75
N THR A 285 8.46 3.55 8.14
CA THR A 285 9.15 2.27 8.28
C THR A 285 10.58 2.43 8.78
N TYR A 286 11.01 1.58 9.72
CA TYR A 286 12.34 1.64 10.35
C TYR A 286 13.43 0.90 9.56
N TYR A 287 13.10 -0.28 9.03
CA TYR A 287 13.99 -1.21 8.32
C TYR A 287 13.33 -1.70 7.03
N GLY A 288 12.77 -0.78 6.26
CA GLY A 288 11.98 -1.10 5.07
C GLY A 288 11.96 0.00 4.03
N ASN A 289 11.09 -0.17 3.04
CA ASN A 289 10.89 0.75 1.94
C ASN A 289 9.43 1.17 1.87
N GLY A 290 9.12 2.32 1.26
CA GLY A 290 7.72 2.69 1.04
C GLY A 290 7.05 3.13 2.33
N GLY A 291 7.52 4.18 3.01
CA GLY A 291 6.96 4.62 4.29
C GLY A 291 5.43 4.73 4.27
N GLY A 292 4.87 5.28 3.18
CA GLY A 292 3.43 5.33 2.91
C GLY A 292 2.89 4.09 2.21
N LEU A 293 3.47 3.69 1.07
CA LEU A 293 3.07 2.51 0.31
C LEU A 293 4.27 1.72 -0.20
N TYR A 294 4.22 0.41 0.00
CA TYR A 294 5.07 -0.55 -0.67
C TYR A 294 4.21 -1.48 -1.51
N SER A 295 4.60 -1.72 -2.76
CA SER A 295 3.97 -2.77 -3.56
C SER A 295 4.99 -3.62 -4.33
N ASN A 296 4.79 -4.93 -4.25
CA ASN A 296 5.39 -5.93 -5.10
C ASN A 296 4.40 -6.33 -6.21
N ILE A 297 4.72 -5.98 -7.45
CA ILE A 297 3.88 -6.17 -8.63
C ILE A 297 4.44 -7.34 -9.43
N ASN A 298 3.86 -8.52 -9.25
CA ASN A 298 4.33 -9.72 -9.93
C ASN A 298 3.39 -10.11 -11.08
N ARG A 299 3.96 -10.70 -12.14
CA ARG A 299 3.19 -11.22 -13.29
C ARG A 299 2.36 -10.11 -13.97
N ASN A 300 1.18 -10.44 -14.49
CA ASN A 300 0.27 -9.52 -15.19
C ASN A 300 -0.55 -8.63 -14.23
N SER A 301 -0.03 -8.35 -13.02
CA SER A 301 -0.72 -7.49 -12.06
C SER A 301 -0.74 -6.02 -12.52
N ARG A 302 -1.79 -5.30 -12.11
CA ARG A 302 -2.04 -3.91 -12.45
C ARG A 302 -2.26 -3.08 -11.18
N ILE A 303 -1.65 -1.90 -11.13
CA ILE A 303 -1.89 -0.89 -10.11
C ILE A 303 -2.29 0.43 -10.77
N VAL A 304 -3.42 0.96 -10.35
CA VAL A 304 -3.90 2.28 -10.76
C VAL A 304 -4.00 3.16 -9.53
N LEU A 305 -3.21 4.24 -9.52
CA LEU A 305 -3.39 5.36 -8.61
C LEU A 305 -3.71 6.61 -9.44
N ASP A 306 -4.71 7.38 -9.02
CA ASP A 306 -5.12 8.60 -9.73
C ASP A 306 -4.72 9.89 -9.02
N GLN A 307 -5.03 11.02 -9.64
CA GLN A 307 -4.70 12.36 -9.16
C GLN A 307 -5.33 12.76 -7.83
N SER A 308 -6.29 11.99 -7.32
CA SER A 308 -6.94 12.25 -6.04
C SER A 308 -6.20 11.63 -4.86
N CYS A 309 -5.17 10.82 -5.10
CA CYS A 309 -4.33 10.26 -4.05
C CYS A 309 -3.27 11.24 -3.53
N TYR A 310 -3.07 11.25 -2.21
CA TYR A 310 -2.12 12.13 -1.52
C TYR A 310 -1.20 11.38 -0.57
N PHE A 311 0.12 11.49 -0.79
CA PHE A 311 1.16 10.90 0.06
C PHE A 311 2.02 12.01 0.68
N TYR A 312 1.93 12.16 2.00
CA TYR A 312 2.49 13.31 2.73
C TYR A 312 3.33 12.89 3.94
N GLU A 313 4.52 13.48 4.11
CA GLU A 313 5.37 13.29 5.30
C GLU A 313 5.69 11.82 5.67
N CYS A 314 5.67 10.91 4.69
CA CYS A 314 6.01 9.51 4.92
C CYS A 314 7.53 9.30 4.88
N GLN A 315 8.01 8.34 5.68
CA GLN A 315 9.43 8.17 5.97
C GLN A 315 9.88 6.71 5.84
N SER A 316 10.98 6.50 5.12
CA SER A 316 11.64 5.20 5.00
C SER A 316 13.09 5.29 5.45
N GLN A 317 13.43 4.57 6.52
CA GLN A 317 14.73 4.64 7.17
C GLN A 317 15.56 3.38 6.89
N ASN A 318 16.88 3.55 6.87
CA ASN A 318 17.89 2.50 6.89
C ASN A 318 18.43 2.35 8.31
N GLY A 319 17.57 1.91 9.24
CA GLY A 319 18.03 1.41 10.52
C GLY A 319 19.17 2.20 11.18
N GLY A 320 19.01 3.51 11.32
CA GLY A 320 19.89 4.38 12.10
C GLY A 320 19.03 5.07 13.16
N ASP A 321 19.22 4.71 14.42
CA ASP A 321 18.57 5.29 15.62
C ASP A 321 17.16 4.80 16.04
N ALA A 322 16.87 3.49 15.95
CA ALA A 322 15.77 2.91 16.72
C ALA A 322 16.28 2.11 17.95
N LEU A 323 16.55 2.81 19.06
CA LEU A 323 16.75 2.19 20.37
C LEU A 323 15.39 1.71 20.90
N PHE A 324 15.08 0.41 20.81
CA PHE A 324 14.06 -0.20 21.67
C PHE A 324 14.54 -1.50 22.32
N GLN A 325 14.72 -1.35 23.63
CA GLN A 325 15.02 -2.35 24.64
C GLN A 325 13.75 -3.18 24.92
N SER A 326 13.85 -4.52 24.90
CA SER A 326 12.86 -5.50 25.42
C SER A 326 11.84 -6.14 24.46
N CYS A 327 12.25 -6.62 23.28
CA CYS A 327 11.50 -7.68 22.59
C CYS A 327 12.42 -8.87 22.30
N GLN A 328 12.04 -10.03 22.84
CA GLN A 328 12.75 -11.30 22.70
C GLN A 328 12.52 -11.81 21.28
N ALA A 329 13.52 -11.65 20.41
CA ALA A 329 13.48 -12.09 19.02
C ALA A 329 13.38 -13.63 18.98
N SER A 330 12.28 -14.15 18.44
CA SER A 330 12.25 -15.51 17.90
C SER A 330 12.95 -15.49 16.54
N GLU A 331 13.95 -16.34 16.40
CA GLU A 331 14.83 -16.48 15.23
C GLU A 331 14.06 -16.62 13.92
N GLU A 332 14.24 -15.68 12.99
CA GLU A 332 14.24 -15.98 11.56
C GLU A 332 15.11 -14.98 10.80
N LEU A 333 15.94 -15.52 9.91
CA LEU A 333 17.19 -14.94 9.41
C LEU A 333 17.04 -13.55 8.74
N HIS A 334 17.86 -12.61 9.20
CA HIS A 334 18.25 -11.42 8.44
C HIS A 334 18.92 -11.81 7.12
N ASN A 335 18.20 -11.65 6.01
CA ASN A 335 18.79 -11.62 4.68
C ASN A 335 19.46 -10.26 4.47
N THR A 336 20.78 -10.21 4.62
CA THR A 336 21.65 -9.00 4.54
C THR A 336 21.91 -8.48 3.12
N ASN A 337 20.96 -8.63 2.19
CA ASN A 337 21.09 -8.12 0.81
C ASN A 337 19.80 -7.45 0.29
N GLN A 338 18.96 -6.87 1.16
CA GLN A 338 17.84 -6.05 0.71
C GLN A 338 18.21 -4.57 0.77
N SER A 339 18.06 -3.90 -0.37
CA SER A 339 18.12 -2.44 -0.50
C SER A 339 16.99 -1.83 0.33
N GLN A 340 17.31 -1.29 1.51
CA GLN A 340 16.36 -0.64 2.43
C GLN A 340 16.40 0.89 2.31
N GLY A 341 15.47 1.58 2.97
CA GLY A 341 15.45 3.04 3.10
C GLY A 341 15.26 3.78 1.77
N PHE A 342 14.52 3.19 0.83
CA PHE A 342 14.15 3.80 -0.44
C PHE A 342 12.63 4.08 -0.49
N GLY A 343 12.22 5.11 -1.23
CA GLY A 343 10.80 5.35 -1.48
C GLY A 343 10.04 5.84 -0.25
N GLY A 344 10.37 7.02 0.29
CA GLY A 344 9.77 7.51 1.55
C GLY A 344 8.24 7.56 1.49
N GLY A 345 7.69 8.06 0.38
CA GLY A 345 6.27 7.96 0.06
C GLY A 345 5.89 6.58 -0.48
N ILE A 346 6.37 6.27 -1.69
CA ILE A 346 6.00 5.08 -2.45
C ILE A 346 7.25 4.30 -2.87
N PHE A 347 7.23 2.97 -2.65
CA PHE A 347 8.19 2.03 -3.20
C PHE A 347 7.49 0.97 -4.04
N LEU A 348 7.86 0.86 -5.32
CA LEU A 348 7.31 -0.11 -6.25
C LEU A 348 8.41 -1.03 -6.78
N THR A 349 8.20 -2.33 -6.65
CA THR A 349 9.05 -3.38 -7.20
C THR A 349 8.22 -4.42 -7.94
N GLY A 350 8.85 -5.29 -8.72
CA GLY A 350 8.16 -6.40 -9.37
C GLY A 350 9.10 -7.38 -10.03
N SER A 351 8.67 -8.64 -10.12
CA SER A 351 9.39 -9.68 -10.87
C SER A 351 8.84 -9.82 -12.30
N GLY A 352 9.75 -9.98 -13.27
CA GLY A 352 9.41 -10.19 -14.68
C GLY A 352 9.36 -8.94 -15.53
N ASP A 353 8.91 -9.12 -16.78
CA ASP A 353 8.89 -8.09 -17.81
C ASP A 353 7.56 -7.33 -17.83
N TYR A 354 7.54 -6.15 -17.20
CA TYR A 354 6.37 -5.27 -17.24
C TYR A 354 5.98 -4.90 -18.68
N GLU A 355 4.75 -5.25 -19.08
CA GLU A 355 4.20 -4.94 -20.40
C GLU A 355 3.65 -3.52 -20.44
N ILE A 356 4.41 -2.58 -20.99
CA ILE A 356 4.07 -1.15 -20.98
C ILE A 356 2.77 -0.82 -21.73
N GLN A 357 2.40 -1.64 -22.72
CA GLN A 357 1.15 -1.47 -23.48
C GLN A 357 -0.12 -1.79 -22.66
N SER A 358 0.02 -2.44 -21.50
CA SER A 358 -1.10 -2.76 -20.61
C SER A 358 -1.66 -1.53 -19.88
N TYR A 359 -0.92 -0.41 -19.85
CA TYR A 359 -1.21 0.74 -18.97
C TYR A 359 -1.40 0.33 -17.50
N GLY A 360 -0.79 -0.79 -17.09
CA GLY A 360 -1.01 -1.41 -15.80
C GLY A 360 -0.36 -0.69 -14.62
N LEU A 361 0.35 0.42 -14.83
CA LEU A 361 0.96 1.24 -13.79
C LEU A 361 0.72 2.71 -14.14
N SER A 362 -0.23 3.33 -13.45
CA SER A 362 -0.57 4.74 -13.61
C SER A 362 -0.37 5.47 -12.29
N LEU A 363 0.35 6.59 -12.35
CA LEU A 363 0.66 7.48 -11.22
C LEU A 363 0.29 8.95 -11.56
N ILE A 364 -0.60 9.14 -12.53
CA ILE A 364 -0.86 10.44 -13.16
C ILE A 364 -1.54 11.39 -12.16
N GLY A 365 -0.98 12.59 -12.03
CA GLY A 365 -1.57 13.71 -11.28
C GLY A 365 -1.54 13.58 -9.76
N MET A 366 -0.93 12.52 -9.22
CA MET A 366 -0.81 12.33 -7.77
C MET A 366 0.02 13.42 -7.10
N LYS A 367 -0.31 13.70 -5.85
CA LYS A 367 0.50 14.59 -4.99
C LYS A 367 1.36 13.75 -4.05
N ILE A 368 2.68 13.89 -4.15
CA ILE A 368 3.65 13.21 -3.29
C ILE A 368 4.66 14.25 -2.78
N VAL A 369 4.49 14.73 -1.56
CA VAL A 369 5.25 15.90 -1.05
C VAL A 369 5.80 15.64 0.36
N ASP A 370 6.94 16.26 0.67
CA ASP A 370 7.58 16.24 1.99
C ASP A 370 7.92 14.86 2.57
N ASN A 371 8.14 13.89 1.69
CA ASN A 371 8.55 12.53 2.07
C ASN A 371 10.08 12.42 2.15
N THR A 372 10.60 11.52 2.99
CA THR A 372 12.05 11.33 3.19
C THR A 372 12.46 9.87 3.09
N ALA A 373 13.60 9.61 2.46
CA ALA A 373 14.21 8.28 2.38
C ALA A 373 15.73 8.37 2.59
N ASP A 374 16.31 7.41 3.30
CA ASP A 374 17.74 7.44 3.66
C ASP A 374 18.67 7.15 2.47
N ASN A 375 18.31 6.19 1.59
CA ASN A 375 19.14 5.77 0.46
C ASN A 375 18.71 6.37 -0.90
N GLY A 376 17.51 6.95 -1.01
CA GLY A 376 17.06 7.67 -2.20
C GLY A 376 15.61 7.40 -2.60
N GLY A 377 15.12 8.16 -3.59
CA GLY A 377 13.71 8.14 -3.96
C GLY A 377 12.83 8.65 -2.83
N ASN A 378 13.14 9.83 -2.29
CA ASN A 378 12.44 10.44 -1.15
C ASN A 378 10.91 10.32 -1.26
N SER A 379 10.38 10.60 -2.44
CA SER A 379 8.96 10.48 -2.75
C SER A 379 8.61 9.14 -3.39
N LEU A 380 9.30 8.76 -4.47
CA LEU A 380 9.02 7.56 -5.25
C LEU A 380 10.31 6.83 -5.60
N PHE A 381 10.31 5.52 -5.39
CA PHE A 381 11.33 4.61 -5.88
C PHE A 381 10.70 3.49 -6.73
N LEU A 382 11.21 3.27 -7.94
CA LEU A 382 10.69 2.30 -8.89
C LEU A 382 11.80 1.35 -9.38
N SER A 383 11.61 0.05 -9.15
CA SER A 383 12.52 -1.03 -9.55
C SER A 383 11.77 -2.12 -10.34
N ILE A 384 11.78 -2.02 -11.67
CA ILE A 384 11.17 -3.00 -12.60
C ILE A 384 12.12 -3.31 -13.77
N SER A 385 11.95 -4.43 -14.49
CA SER A 385 12.94 -4.84 -15.52
C SER A 385 13.02 -3.86 -16.73
N LYS A 386 11.91 -3.20 -17.08
CA LYS A 386 11.75 -2.36 -18.28
C LYS A 386 11.64 -0.86 -17.98
N VAL A 387 12.26 -0.35 -16.91
CA VAL A 387 12.06 1.06 -16.51
C VAL A 387 12.40 2.06 -17.63
N LYS A 388 13.46 1.80 -18.42
CA LYS A 388 13.82 2.66 -19.56
C LYS A 388 12.69 2.80 -20.58
N GLN A 389 12.05 1.69 -20.92
CA GLN A 389 10.95 1.70 -21.88
C GLN A 389 9.71 2.35 -21.27
N PHE A 390 9.44 2.13 -19.97
CA PHE A 390 8.36 2.77 -19.21
C PHE A 390 8.49 4.31 -19.26
N CYS A 391 9.69 4.84 -18.98
CA CYS A 391 9.95 6.28 -19.07
C CYS A 391 9.85 6.82 -20.51
N GLN A 392 10.27 6.05 -21.52
CA GLN A 392 10.25 6.48 -22.93
C GLN A 392 8.86 6.48 -23.54
N PHE A 393 7.98 5.56 -23.13
CA PHE A 393 6.62 5.46 -23.64
C PHE A 393 5.77 6.67 -23.24
N GLY A 394 5.92 7.15 -21.99
CA GLY A 394 5.28 8.40 -21.55
C GLY A 394 5.66 9.63 -22.38
N ILE A 395 6.78 9.59 -23.11
CA ILE A 395 7.26 10.70 -23.94
C ILE A 395 6.71 10.63 -25.39
N LYS A 396 6.28 9.45 -25.86
CA LYS A 396 5.91 9.21 -27.27
C LYS A 396 4.41 9.15 -27.57
N GLY A 397 3.54 9.13 -26.56
CA GLY A 397 2.09 9.15 -26.78
C GLY A 397 1.61 10.56 -27.20
N ASP A 398 0.97 10.67 -28.36
CA ASP A 398 0.34 11.92 -28.86
C ASP A 398 -0.88 12.39 -28.03
N ASN A 399 -1.19 11.69 -26.94
CA ASN A 399 -2.16 12.14 -25.96
C ASN A 399 -1.42 12.53 -24.68
N PHE A 400 -1.80 13.68 -24.12
CA PHE A 400 -1.25 14.43 -22.99
C PHE A 400 -1.09 13.68 -21.62
N TRP A 401 -0.87 12.37 -21.58
CA TRP A 401 -0.96 11.54 -20.38
C TRP A 401 0.30 11.47 -19.49
N PHE A 402 1.44 12.03 -19.92
CA PHE A 402 2.71 11.83 -19.19
C PHE A 402 3.64 13.04 -19.16
N LYS A 403 3.19 14.20 -19.64
CA LYS A 403 3.98 15.43 -19.53
C LYS A 403 4.22 15.80 -18.07
N ASP A 404 3.28 15.50 -17.19
CA ASP A 404 3.34 15.92 -15.78
C ASP A 404 4.01 14.92 -14.84
N CYS A 405 4.22 13.65 -15.22
CA CYS A 405 4.94 12.72 -14.33
C CYS A 405 6.45 13.01 -14.31
N CYS A 406 7.06 13.32 -15.45
CA CYS A 406 8.44 13.81 -15.48
C CYS A 406 8.55 15.24 -14.93
N THR A 407 7.53 16.09 -15.13
CA THR A 407 7.56 17.48 -14.66
C THR A 407 7.31 17.59 -13.14
N ALA A 408 6.41 16.79 -12.56
CA ALA A 408 6.23 16.68 -11.11
C ALA A 408 7.42 15.99 -10.42
N ALA A 409 8.04 15.00 -11.08
CA ALA A 409 9.31 14.39 -10.63
C ALA A 409 10.53 15.32 -10.81
N LEU A 410 10.41 16.40 -11.58
CA LEU A 410 11.42 17.46 -11.70
C LEU A 410 11.28 18.53 -10.60
N PHE A 411 10.09 18.67 -10.01
CA PHE A 411 9.84 19.56 -8.87
C PHE A 411 9.90 18.86 -7.51
N SER A 412 9.78 17.53 -7.44
CA SER A 412 10.12 16.75 -6.25
C SER A 412 11.58 16.26 -6.33
N THR A 413 12.32 16.42 -5.24
CA THR A 413 13.78 16.47 -5.25
C THR A 413 14.53 15.12 -5.38
N THR A 414 14.02 14.12 -6.12
CA THR A 414 14.77 13.01 -6.79
C THR A 414 13.91 11.75 -6.95
N MET A 415 13.70 11.32 -8.20
CA MET A 415 13.27 9.96 -8.54
C MET A 415 14.52 9.14 -8.93
N PHE A 416 14.80 8.05 -8.23
CA PHE A 416 15.88 7.11 -8.59
C PHE A 416 15.25 5.91 -9.31
N VAL A 417 15.70 5.65 -10.54
CA VAL A 417 15.28 4.51 -11.37
C VAL A 417 16.46 3.55 -11.44
N SER A 418 16.42 2.45 -10.70
CA SER A 418 17.45 1.40 -10.79
C SER A 418 16.90 0.18 -11.50
N GLY A 419 17.30 -0.03 -12.75
CA GLY A 419 17.37 -1.36 -13.35
C GLY A 419 18.84 -1.73 -13.48
N GLY A 420 19.25 -2.84 -12.88
CA GLY A 420 20.57 -3.49 -12.99
C GLY A 420 21.78 -2.62 -13.35
N ALA A 421 22.60 -2.27 -12.35
CA ALA A 421 23.96 -1.73 -12.47
C ALA A 421 24.20 -0.51 -13.40
N ILE A 422 23.18 0.31 -13.70
CA ILE A 422 23.39 1.53 -14.50
C ILE A 422 22.64 2.70 -13.87
N THR A 423 23.38 3.59 -13.21
CA THR A 423 22.93 4.94 -12.86
C THR A 423 22.78 5.74 -14.16
N TYR A 424 21.70 6.50 -14.34
CA TYR A 424 21.48 7.32 -15.54
C TYR A 424 21.60 8.81 -15.22
N LEU A 425 22.22 9.59 -16.13
CA LEU A 425 22.21 11.05 -16.10
C LEU A 425 21.12 11.57 -17.05
N VAL A 426 20.25 12.45 -16.56
CA VAL A 426 19.18 13.11 -17.35
C VAL A 426 19.56 14.57 -17.57
N ILE A 427 19.68 14.98 -18.84
CA ILE A 427 19.99 16.37 -19.21
C ILE A 427 18.85 16.92 -20.06
N GLU A 428 18.26 18.04 -19.61
CA GLU A 428 17.26 18.80 -20.37
C GLU A 428 17.93 19.94 -21.15
N ILE A 429 17.72 19.98 -22.47
CA ILE A 429 18.25 21.04 -23.34
C ILE A 429 17.09 21.93 -23.81
N LEU A 430 17.05 23.14 -23.24
CA LEU A 430 15.99 24.14 -23.43
C LEU A 430 15.77 24.59 -24.89
N VAL A 431 16.78 24.45 -25.76
CA VAL A 431 16.73 25.00 -27.13
C VAL A 431 15.89 24.12 -28.09
N LYS A 432 15.71 22.83 -27.80
CA LYS A 432 14.91 21.90 -28.63
C LYS A 432 13.88 21.07 -27.84
N LYS A 433 13.70 21.31 -26.54
CA LYS A 433 12.93 20.42 -25.63
C LYS A 433 13.38 18.96 -25.79
N LEU A 434 14.69 18.75 -25.75
CA LEU A 434 15.30 17.43 -25.91
C LEU A 434 15.79 16.95 -24.54
N ILE A 435 15.33 15.78 -24.10
CA ILE A 435 15.80 15.09 -22.91
C ILE A 435 16.70 13.94 -23.35
N LEU A 436 17.96 13.94 -22.89
CA LEU A 436 18.95 12.90 -23.19
C LEU A 436 19.26 12.10 -21.92
N ILE A 437 19.21 10.78 -22.04
CA ILE A 437 19.48 9.83 -20.95
C ILE A 437 20.75 9.05 -21.31
N PHE A 438 21.81 9.23 -20.52
CA PHE A 438 23.08 8.53 -20.72
C PHE A 438 23.32 7.47 -19.64
N PRO A 439 23.81 6.26 -20.01
CA PRO A 439 24.25 5.28 -19.03
C PRO A 439 25.55 5.74 -18.34
N ALA A 440 25.71 5.43 -17.05
CA ALA A 440 26.92 5.77 -16.26
C ALA A 440 28.24 5.20 -16.82
N SER A 441 28.20 4.26 -17.76
CA SER A 441 29.40 3.74 -18.45
C SER A 441 30.03 4.73 -19.44
N PHE A 442 29.33 5.82 -19.78
CA PHE A 442 29.91 6.92 -20.56
C PHE A 442 30.56 7.93 -19.62
N SER A 443 31.86 8.23 -19.82
CA SER A 443 32.50 9.35 -19.13
C SER A 443 31.77 10.66 -19.44
N LEU A 444 31.72 11.59 -18.47
CA LEU A 444 31.03 12.88 -18.64
C LEU A 444 31.52 13.63 -19.89
N GLY A 445 32.81 13.51 -20.22
CA GLY A 445 33.39 14.04 -21.45
C GLY A 445 32.78 13.47 -22.73
N ASN A 446 32.54 12.15 -22.79
CA ASN A 446 31.90 11.50 -23.93
C ASN A 446 30.39 11.82 -24.02
N GLN A 447 29.72 12.04 -22.89
CA GLN A 447 28.32 12.47 -22.86
C GLN A 447 28.19 13.90 -23.42
N VAL A 448 29.06 14.82 -22.98
CA VAL A 448 29.11 16.20 -23.50
C VAL A 448 29.42 16.22 -24.99
N LEU A 449 30.35 15.39 -25.46
CA LEU A 449 30.67 15.28 -26.89
C LEU A 449 29.47 14.80 -27.71
N HIS A 450 28.74 13.78 -27.22
CA HIS A 450 27.51 13.31 -27.87
C HIS A 450 26.42 14.39 -27.92
N ILE A 451 26.25 15.16 -26.85
CA ILE A 451 25.28 16.26 -26.80
C ILE A 451 25.63 17.32 -27.84
N ILE A 452 26.91 17.67 -27.98
CA ILE A 452 27.40 18.62 -28.98
C ILE A 452 27.14 18.08 -30.39
N THR A 453 27.42 16.80 -30.66
CA THR A 453 27.16 16.16 -31.96
C THR A 453 25.67 16.15 -32.32
N ILE A 454 24.79 15.88 -31.34
CA ILE A 454 23.33 15.88 -31.51
C ILE A 454 22.77 17.30 -31.71
N LEU A 455 23.26 18.29 -30.96
CA LEU A 455 22.79 19.67 -31.05
C LEU A 455 23.25 20.37 -32.33
N LEU A 456 24.46 20.06 -32.81
CA LEU A 456 25.04 20.62 -34.02
C LEU A 456 24.67 19.83 -35.30
N GLY A 457 24.02 18.67 -35.17
CA GLY A 457 23.45 17.93 -36.29
C GLY A 457 24.48 17.30 -37.24
N PHE A 458 25.66 16.93 -36.74
CA PHE A 458 26.69 16.29 -37.58
C PHE A 458 26.31 14.83 -37.87
N LYS A 459 25.96 14.54 -39.13
CA LYS A 459 26.14 13.19 -39.71
C LYS A 459 27.62 13.01 -40.00
N SER A 460 28.13 11.79 -39.80
CA SER A 460 29.55 11.46 -39.94
C SER A 460 30.12 11.58 -41.35
N ASP A 461 29.34 11.91 -42.38
CA ASP A 461 29.82 12.00 -43.76
C ASP A 461 28.98 13.03 -44.55
N ASP A 462 29.34 14.32 -44.51
CA ASP A 462 29.01 15.26 -45.59
C ASP A 462 29.79 16.58 -45.44
N THR A 463 30.74 16.81 -46.36
CA THR A 463 31.46 18.08 -46.51
C THR A 463 30.71 18.99 -47.46
N SER A 464 29.72 19.74 -46.98
CA SER A 464 29.36 21.08 -47.49
C SER A 464 28.07 21.60 -46.84
N MET A 465 28.19 22.37 -45.76
CA MET A 465 27.17 23.36 -45.42
C MET A 465 27.78 24.43 -44.51
N ASP A 466 27.42 25.69 -44.80
CA ASP A 466 28.06 26.91 -44.32
C ASP A 466 27.84 27.10 -42.80
N VAL A 467 28.94 27.21 -42.06
CA VAL A 467 29.00 27.26 -40.58
C VAL A 467 28.46 28.60 -40.01
N LEU A 468 28.11 29.54 -40.88
CA LEU A 468 27.82 30.93 -40.50
C LEU A 468 26.42 31.16 -39.94
N ASP A 469 25.41 30.38 -40.35
CA ASP A 469 24.01 30.64 -39.95
C ASP A 469 23.59 29.93 -38.65
N ALA A 470 24.28 28.86 -38.24
CA ALA A 470 23.96 28.12 -37.01
C ALA A 470 24.47 28.82 -35.72
N ALA A 471 25.41 29.76 -35.83
CA ALA A 471 26.12 30.33 -34.69
C ALA A 471 25.39 31.49 -33.97
N GLN A 472 24.23 31.95 -34.47
CA GLN A 472 23.53 33.13 -33.92
C GLN A 472 22.37 32.86 -32.96
N ILE A 473 21.92 31.61 -32.75
CA ILE A 473 20.67 31.36 -31.99
C ILE A 473 20.84 30.67 -30.64
N VAL A 474 22.02 30.19 -30.26
CA VAL A 474 22.11 29.29 -29.09
C VAL A 474 22.73 29.98 -27.87
N GLN A 475 21.91 30.61 -27.04
CA GLN A 475 22.25 30.87 -25.64
C GLN A 475 22.07 29.54 -24.89
N ILE A 476 23.14 28.73 -24.79
CA ILE A 476 23.10 27.46 -24.05
C ILE A 476 23.21 27.77 -22.55
N THR A 477 22.09 27.71 -21.84
CA THR A 477 22.10 27.58 -20.38
C THR A 477 22.19 26.09 -20.05
N VAL A 478 23.37 25.62 -19.65
CA VAL A 478 23.55 24.26 -19.12
C VAL A 478 23.38 24.32 -17.61
N ILE A 479 22.30 23.77 -17.08
CA ILE A 479 22.11 23.58 -15.64
C ILE A 479 22.69 22.20 -15.28
N PHE A 480 23.81 22.19 -14.58
CA PHE A 480 24.36 20.96 -14.00
C PHE A 480 23.70 20.73 -12.63
N VAL A 481 22.87 19.70 -12.51
CA VAL A 481 22.41 19.20 -11.21
C VAL A 481 23.30 18.00 -10.85
N VAL A 482 24.42 18.26 -10.20
CA VAL A 482 25.31 17.21 -9.67
C VAL A 482 25.05 17.09 -8.18
N ARG A 483 24.45 15.97 -7.74
CA ARG A 483 24.46 15.57 -6.33
C ARG A 483 25.18 14.24 -6.20
N ALA A 484 26.46 14.28 -5.84
CA ALA A 484 27.23 13.11 -5.46
C ALA A 484 26.94 12.79 -3.97
N GLN A 485 26.64 11.53 -3.67
CA GLN A 485 26.86 11.00 -2.32
C GLN A 485 28.34 10.62 -2.15
N VAL A 486 28.79 10.59 -0.90
CA VAL A 486 30.16 10.83 -0.36
C VAL A 486 31.31 9.92 -0.86
N VAL A 487 31.13 9.07 -1.87
CA VAL A 487 32.23 8.28 -2.45
C VAL A 487 32.45 8.74 -3.88
N VAL A 488 33.66 9.22 -4.18
CA VAL A 488 34.13 9.85 -5.44
C VAL A 488 33.97 11.39 -5.51
N ALA A 489 34.47 12.12 -4.51
CA ALA A 489 34.54 13.59 -4.57
C ALA A 489 35.70 14.14 -5.42
N GLN A 490 36.77 13.36 -5.65
CA GLN A 490 37.95 13.85 -6.39
C GLN A 490 37.81 13.78 -7.91
N ASP A 491 37.22 12.71 -8.46
CA ASP A 491 37.06 12.59 -9.92
C ASP A 491 35.98 13.56 -10.45
N VAL A 492 34.90 13.75 -9.69
CA VAL A 492 33.83 14.71 -10.04
C VAL A 492 34.33 16.16 -10.06
N LEU A 493 35.20 16.55 -9.11
CA LEU A 493 35.79 17.89 -9.10
C LEU A 493 36.73 18.12 -10.29
N MET A 494 37.52 17.09 -10.63
CA MET A 494 38.41 17.12 -11.79
C MET A 494 37.62 17.17 -13.11
N ASP A 495 36.51 16.44 -13.20
CA ASP A 495 35.62 16.42 -14.37
C ASP A 495 34.85 17.73 -14.55
N VAL A 496 34.40 18.37 -13.46
CA VAL A 496 33.79 19.71 -13.49
C VAL A 496 34.82 20.77 -13.94
N GLN A 497 36.07 20.67 -13.49
CA GLN A 497 37.15 21.56 -13.94
C GLN A 497 37.47 21.37 -15.43
N ILE A 498 37.50 20.14 -15.91
CA ILE A 498 37.69 19.83 -17.34
C ILE A 498 36.52 20.39 -18.18
N ALA A 499 35.28 20.18 -17.75
CA ALA A 499 34.10 20.71 -18.42
C ALA A 499 34.09 22.25 -18.46
N ALA A 500 34.41 22.91 -17.35
CA ALA A 500 34.55 24.36 -17.26
C ALA A 500 35.66 24.87 -18.21
N GLN A 501 36.78 24.15 -18.30
CA GLN A 501 37.89 24.50 -19.20
C GLN A 501 37.52 24.36 -20.68
N ILE A 502 36.74 23.35 -21.04
CA ILE A 502 36.21 23.17 -22.40
C ILE A 502 35.27 24.31 -22.77
N VAL A 503 34.33 24.68 -21.88
CA VAL A 503 33.41 25.81 -22.10
C VAL A 503 34.17 27.14 -22.24
N LEU A 504 35.19 27.36 -21.41
CA LEU A 504 36.06 28.55 -21.53
C LEU A 504 36.82 28.58 -22.86
N ASN A 505 37.29 27.45 -23.36
CA ASN A 505 37.99 27.36 -24.63
C ASN A 505 37.06 27.61 -25.82
N ILE A 506 35.83 27.09 -25.78
CA ILE A 506 34.80 27.37 -26.79
C ILE A 506 34.46 28.86 -26.82
N ASN A 507 34.28 29.50 -25.65
CA ASN A 507 34.04 30.94 -25.56
C ASN A 507 35.20 31.78 -26.11
N LYS A 508 36.46 31.35 -25.91
CA LYS A 508 37.63 32.01 -26.49
C LYS A 508 37.63 31.91 -28.02
N VAL A 509 37.30 30.76 -28.59
CA VAL A 509 37.21 30.56 -30.05
C VAL A 509 36.09 31.43 -30.65
N ILE A 510 34.92 31.47 -30.02
CA ILE A 510 33.80 32.33 -30.45
C ILE A 510 34.23 33.81 -30.44
N LYS A 511 34.94 34.25 -29.40
CA LYS A 511 35.37 35.65 -29.26
C LYS A 511 36.44 36.01 -30.30
N LYS A 512 37.41 35.13 -30.55
CA LYS A 512 38.43 35.30 -31.59
C LYS A 512 37.81 35.39 -32.99
N ASN A 513 36.85 34.53 -33.30
CA ASN A 513 36.16 34.54 -34.59
C ASN A 513 35.32 35.82 -34.79
N LYS A 514 34.68 36.35 -33.73
CA LYS A 514 33.99 37.65 -33.76
C LYS A 514 34.95 38.83 -34.03
N GLU A 515 36.17 38.78 -33.49
CA GLU A 515 37.18 39.82 -33.74
C GLU A 515 37.77 39.74 -35.16
N GLU A 516 37.97 38.53 -35.69
CA GLU A 516 38.41 38.33 -37.07
C GLU A 516 37.34 38.76 -38.09
N GLN A 517 36.04 38.51 -37.81
CA GLN A 517 34.94 39.05 -38.62
C GLN A 517 34.89 40.59 -38.61
N LYS A 518 35.12 41.24 -37.46
CA LYS A 518 35.20 42.71 -37.39
C LYS A 518 36.38 43.27 -38.20
N LYS A 519 37.51 42.57 -38.23
CA LYS A 519 38.67 42.92 -39.07
C LYS A 519 38.40 42.71 -40.57
N LEU A 520 37.63 41.69 -40.94
CA LEU A 520 37.23 41.43 -42.32
C LEU A 520 36.23 42.49 -42.83
N ASN A 521 35.23 42.83 -42.01
CA ASN A 521 34.23 43.85 -42.34
C ASN A 521 34.83 45.25 -42.43
N SER A 522 35.81 45.59 -41.59
CA SER A 522 36.53 46.87 -41.67
C SER A 522 37.51 46.97 -42.86
N LYS A 523 37.96 45.85 -43.42
CA LYS A 523 38.71 45.82 -44.70
C LYS A 523 37.82 46.01 -45.92
N ASN A 524 36.60 45.47 -45.90
CA ASN A 524 35.63 45.63 -46.99
C ASN A 524 34.99 47.03 -47.06
N LEU A 525 35.07 47.83 -46.00
CA LEU A 525 34.66 49.24 -45.96
C LEU A 525 35.75 50.22 -46.47
N LYS A 526 36.95 49.72 -46.80
CA LYS A 526 38.09 50.52 -47.33
C LYS A 526 38.47 50.15 -48.78
N LYS A 527 37.58 49.49 -49.51
CA LYS A 527 37.71 49.24 -50.96
C LYS A 527 36.62 49.97 -51.72
#